data_AF-A0A5C9A8U4-F1
#
_entry.id   AF-A0A5C9A8U4-F1
#
_cell.length_a   1.000
_cell.length_b   1.000
_cell.length_c   1.000
_cell.angle_alpha   90.00
_cell.angle_beta   90.00
_cell.angle_gamma   90.00
#
_symmetry.space_group_name_H-M   'P 1'
#
loop_
_entity.id
_entity.type
_entity.pdbx_description
1 polymer ?
#
loop_
_entity_poly.entity_id
_entity_poly.type
_entity_poly.pdbx_seq_one_letter_code
_entity_poly.pdbx_strand_id
1 'polypeptide(L)'
;RKAEEEARRKLEEEARRVAEEARRMAEENKWTDNAEPTEDSSDYHVTTSQHARQAEDESDREVEGGRGRGRNAKAARPKKGNKHAESKADREEARAAVRGGKGGKRKGSSLQQGFQKPAQAVNRDVVIGETITVGELANKMAVKGSQVIKAMMKLGAMATINQVIDQETAQLVAEEMGHKVILRRENELEEAVMSDRDTGAAAE
;
A
#
# COMPACT_ATOMS: atom_id res chain seq x y z
N ARG A 1 -52.58 37.32 -3.12
CA ARG A 1 -53.03 36.08 -2.44
C ARG A 1 -53.01 34.87 -3.38
N LYS A 2 -53.72 34.87 -4.53
CA LYS A 2 -53.68 33.74 -5.49
C LYS A 2 -52.28 33.43 -6.09
N ALA A 3 -51.52 34.45 -6.47
CA ALA A 3 -50.17 34.26 -7.05
C ALA A 3 -49.11 33.76 -6.03
N GLU A 4 -49.29 34.07 -4.74
CA GLU A 4 -48.41 33.60 -3.67
C GLU A 4 -48.70 32.14 -3.29
N GLU A 5 -49.97 31.76 -3.33
CA GLU A 5 -50.43 30.39 -3.09
C GLU A 5 -49.98 29.43 -4.21
N GLU A 6 -50.03 29.88 -5.47
CA GLU A 6 -49.45 29.12 -6.59
C GLU A 6 -47.93 29.00 -6.53
N ALA A 7 -47.22 30.05 -6.06
CA ALA A 7 -45.77 29.99 -5.89
C ALA A 7 -45.37 29.00 -4.78
N ARG A 8 -46.10 29.00 -3.66
CA ARG A 8 -45.89 28.02 -2.57
C ARG A 8 -46.19 26.60 -3.01
N ARG A 9 -47.26 26.40 -3.78
CA ARG A 9 -47.61 25.08 -4.33
C ARG A 9 -46.56 24.57 -5.31
N LYS A 10 -45.99 25.43 -6.18
CA LYS A 10 -44.89 25.05 -7.07
C LYS A 10 -43.61 24.71 -6.31
N LEU A 11 -43.28 25.47 -5.28
CA LEU A 11 -42.11 25.18 -4.42
C LEU A 11 -42.28 23.88 -3.62
N GLU A 12 -43.49 23.57 -3.16
CA GLU A 12 -43.79 22.32 -2.47
C GLU A 12 -43.73 21.11 -3.42
N GLU A 13 -44.24 21.24 -4.64
CA GLU A 13 -44.15 20.21 -5.68
C GLU A 13 -42.69 19.96 -6.13
N GLU A 14 -41.88 21.02 -6.26
CA GLU A 14 -40.44 20.90 -6.55
C GLU A 14 -39.66 20.29 -5.37
N ALA A 15 -39.94 20.71 -4.14
CA ALA A 15 -39.32 20.13 -2.94
C ALA A 15 -39.65 18.64 -2.79
N ARG A 16 -40.89 18.23 -3.15
CA ARG A 16 -41.29 16.84 -3.16
C ARG A 16 -40.57 16.03 -4.23
N ARG A 17 -40.38 16.58 -5.44
CA ARG A 17 -39.60 15.93 -6.50
C ARG A 17 -38.13 15.75 -6.12
N VAL A 18 -37.51 16.77 -5.54
CA VAL A 18 -36.12 16.69 -5.08
C VAL A 18 -35.96 15.68 -3.93
N ALA A 19 -36.93 15.62 -3.00
CA ALA A 19 -36.92 14.65 -1.92
C ALA A 19 -37.12 13.20 -2.42
N GLU A 20 -37.95 13.00 -3.44
CA GLU A 20 -38.15 11.70 -4.09
C GLU A 20 -36.89 11.28 -4.87
N GLU A 21 -36.26 12.20 -5.59
CA GLU A 21 -35.02 11.95 -6.32
C GLU A 21 -33.85 11.64 -5.36
N ALA A 22 -33.74 12.37 -4.25
CA ALA A 22 -32.77 12.08 -3.20
C ALA A 22 -33.02 10.73 -2.52
N ARG A 23 -34.29 10.32 -2.33
CA ARG A 23 -34.63 8.97 -1.86
C ARG A 23 -34.27 7.89 -2.87
N ARG A 24 -34.51 8.13 -4.17
CA ARG A 24 -34.14 7.19 -5.24
C ARG A 24 -32.62 7.01 -5.33
N MET A 25 -31.86 8.09 -5.27
CA MET A 25 -30.38 8.03 -5.23
C MET A 25 -29.87 7.36 -3.95
N ALA A 26 -30.53 7.58 -2.81
CA ALA A 26 -30.16 6.88 -1.57
C ALA A 26 -30.49 5.39 -1.63
N GLU A 27 -31.58 4.98 -2.29
CA GLU A 27 -31.94 3.58 -2.48
C GLU A 27 -31.01 2.87 -3.49
N GLU A 28 -30.60 3.56 -4.56
CA GLU A 28 -29.60 3.09 -5.52
C GLU A 28 -28.22 2.91 -4.86
N ASN A 29 -27.81 3.85 -4.01
CA ASN A 29 -26.59 3.73 -3.20
C ASN A 29 -26.71 2.67 -2.08
N LYS A 30 -27.92 2.40 -1.59
CA LYS A 30 -28.16 1.34 -0.59
C LYS A 30 -28.06 -0.06 -1.19
N TRP A 31 -28.27 -0.22 -2.51
CA TRP A 31 -28.04 -1.47 -3.23
C TRP A 31 -26.54 -1.74 -3.45
N THR A 32 -25.71 -0.71 -3.62
CA THR A 32 -24.26 -0.84 -3.78
C THR A 32 -23.51 -1.00 -2.44
N ASP A 33 -24.13 -0.64 -1.32
CA ASP A 33 -23.61 -0.84 0.05
C ASP A 33 -23.96 -2.23 0.64
N ASN A 34 -24.79 -3.02 -0.05
CA ASN A 34 -25.16 -4.39 0.36
C ASN A 34 -24.21 -5.47 -0.18
N ALA A 35 -23.00 -5.08 -0.59
CA ALA A 35 -21.89 -6.01 -0.62
C ALA A 35 -21.42 -6.17 0.83
N GLU A 36 -21.87 -7.23 1.50
CA GLU A 36 -21.34 -7.60 2.80
C GLU A 36 -19.80 -7.54 2.73
N PRO A 37 -19.12 -6.91 3.70
CA PRO A 37 -17.71 -7.21 3.87
C PRO A 37 -17.68 -8.68 4.25
N THR A 38 -17.32 -9.54 3.30
CA THR A 38 -16.84 -10.87 3.64
C THR A 38 -15.54 -10.62 4.41
N GLU A 39 -15.68 -10.43 5.72
CA GLU A 39 -14.58 -10.59 6.65
C GLU A 39 -14.10 -12.02 6.40
N ASP A 40 -12.99 -12.13 5.69
CA ASP A 40 -12.18 -13.34 5.68
C ASP A 40 -11.59 -13.46 7.10
N SER A 41 -12.46 -13.83 8.05
CA SER A 41 -12.16 -14.12 9.44
C SER A 41 -11.51 -15.50 9.50
N SER A 42 -10.48 -15.71 8.70
CA SER A 42 -9.42 -16.65 9.06
C SER A 42 -8.50 -15.88 10.00
N ASP A 43 -8.88 -15.83 11.28
CA ASP A 43 -8.03 -15.31 12.33
C ASP A 43 -6.73 -16.12 12.32
N TYR A 44 -5.65 -15.51 11.83
CA TYR A 44 -4.36 -16.17 11.65
C TYR A 44 -3.67 -16.23 13.00
N HIS A 45 -3.97 -17.25 13.79
CA HIS A 45 -3.23 -17.51 15.04
C HIS A 45 -1.77 -17.81 14.72
N VAL A 46 -0.88 -16.89 15.08
CA VAL A 46 0.57 -17.01 14.88
C VAL A 46 1.14 -18.17 15.73
N THR A 47 0.45 -18.52 16.81
CA THR A 47 0.87 -19.54 17.75
C THR A 47 0.03 -20.82 17.68
N THR A 48 0.62 -21.98 18.00
CA THR A 48 -0.08 -23.29 17.98
C THR A 48 -0.56 -23.74 19.37
N SER A 49 -0.12 -23.08 20.44
CA SER A 49 -0.55 -23.39 21.81
C SER A 49 -1.90 -22.75 22.11
N GLN A 50 -2.84 -23.53 22.66
CA GLN A 50 -4.18 -23.05 23.03
C GLN A 50 -4.15 -21.83 23.96
N HIS A 51 -3.19 -21.79 24.90
CA HIS A 51 -3.12 -20.71 25.88
C HIS A 51 -2.61 -19.40 25.26
N ALA A 52 -1.77 -19.49 24.23
CA ALA A 52 -1.28 -18.34 23.50
C ALA A 52 -2.37 -17.77 22.58
N ARG A 53 -3.13 -18.63 21.91
CA ARG A 53 -4.28 -18.21 21.08
C ARG A 53 -5.35 -17.47 21.88
N GLN A 54 -5.68 -17.98 23.07
CA GLN A 54 -6.66 -17.31 23.93
C GLN A 54 -6.21 -15.90 24.36
N ALA A 55 -4.91 -15.70 24.58
CA ALA A 55 -4.37 -14.38 24.92
C ALA A 55 -4.32 -13.43 23.72
N GLU A 56 -4.05 -13.95 22.51
CA GLU A 56 -4.10 -13.19 21.26
C GLU A 56 -5.54 -12.73 20.96
N ASP A 57 -6.51 -13.64 21.00
CA ASP A 57 -7.94 -13.34 20.79
C ASP A 57 -8.48 -12.31 21.80
N GLU A 58 -8.06 -12.40 23.07
CA GLU A 58 -8.52 -11.50 24.13
C GLU A 58 -7.92 -10.10 24.00
N SER A 59 -6.66 -10.02 23.55
CA SER A 59 -6.00 -8.75 23.20
C SER A 59 -6.67 -8.08 22.00
N ASP A 60 -6.95 -8.82 20.95
CA ASP A 60 -7.55 -8.27 19.74
C ASP A 60 -8.99 -7.78 19.98
N ARG A 61 -9.77 -8.52 20.79
CA ARG A 61 -11.09 -8.07 21.26
C ARG A 61 -11.03 -6.79 22.11
N GLU A 62 -9.99 -6.61 22.92
CA GLU A 62 -9.82 -5.39 23.72
C GLU A 62 -9.46 -4.17 22.84
N VAL A 63 -8.63 -4.37 21.82
CA VAL A 63 -8.23 -3.32 20.86
C VAL A 63 -9.40 -2.93 19.95
N GLU A 64 -10.17 -3.90 19.48
CA GLU A 64 -11.29 -3.70 18.56
C GLU A 64 -12.54 -3.18 19.29
N GLY A 65 -12.84 -3.71 20.48
CA GLY A 65 -13.91 -3.24 21.35
C GLY A 65 -13.74 -1.79 21.84
N GLY A 66 -12.53 -1.24 21.76
CA GLY A 66 -12.22 0.16 22.06
C GLY A 66 -12.53 1.15 20.94
N ARG A 67 -12.74 0.68 19.69
CA ARG A 67 -12.89 1.56 18.51
C ARG A 67 -14.34 1.79 18.08
N GLY A 68 -15.30 1.04 18.64
CA GLY A 68 -16.72 1.10 18.27
C GLY A 68 -17.68 1.84 19.20
N ARG A 69 -17.24 2.40 20.35
CA ARG A 69 -18.11 3.17 21.25
C ARG A 69 -17.79 4.67 21.20
N GLY A 70 -18.71 5.40 20.58
CA GLY A 70 -18.67 6.83 20.40
C GLY A 70 -18.38 7.66 21.65
N ARG A 71 -17.87 8.85 21.36
CA ARG A 71 -17.63 9.99 22.25
C ARG A 71 -18.89 10.37 23.04
N ASN A 72 -19.18 9.73 24.17
CA ASN A 72 -19.83 10.31 25.36
C ASN A 72 -20.17 9.22 26.39
N ALA A 73 -19.29 9.03 27.37
CA ALA A 73 -19.67 8.43 28.66
C ALA A 73 -18.61 8.79 29.72
N LYS A 74 -18.56 10.05 30.12
CA LYS A 74 -18.09 10.39 31.47
C LYS A 74 -19.12 9.88 32.46
N ALA A 75 -18.98 8.65 32.94
CA ALA A 75 -19.73 8.17 34.09
C ALA A 75 -18.92 7.11 34.83
N ALA A 76 -18.78 7.34 36.13
CA ALA A 76 -17.99 6.59 37.08
C ALA A 76 -18.28 5.07 37.04
N ARG A 77 -17.21 4.27 37.11
CA ARG A 77 -17.29 2.91 37.67
C ARG A 77 -16.25 2.76 38.78
N PRO A 78 -16.61 2.08 39.89
CA PRO A 78 -15.93 2.18 41.18
C PRO A 78 -14.59 1.45 41.19
N LYS A 79 -13.59 2.03 41.87
CA LYS A 79 -12.30 1.38 42.16
C LYS A 79 -12.55 0.13 43.02
N LYS A 80 -12.52 -1.05 42.41
CA LYS A 80 -12.28 -2.31 43.11
C LYS A 80 -10.80 -2.32 43.51
N GLY A 81 -10.54 -2.34 44.81
CA GLY A 81 -9.21 -2.19 45.38
C GLY A 81 -8.24 -3.28 44.91
N ASN A 82 -7.11 -2.87 44.33
CA ASN A 82 -6.01 -3.76 44.01
C ASN A 82 -4.97 -3.70 45.13
N LYS A 83 -4.95 -4.75 45.97
CA LYS A 83 -3.91 -5.06 46.96
C LYS A 83 -2.61 -5.53 46.27
N HIS A 84 -2.06 -4.75 45.36
CA HIS A 84 -0.76 -5.02 44.74
C HIS A 84 0.03 -3.73 44.64
N ALA A 85 0.48 -3.23 45.80
CA ALA A 85 1.42 -2.13 45.88
C ALA A 85 2.87 -2.58 45.64
N GLU A 86 3.14 -3.89 45.64
CA GLU A 86 4.50 -4.43 45.49
C GLU A 86 4.93 -4.69 44.03
N SER A 87 4.00 -4.74 43.08
CA SER A 87 4.33 -4.96 41.66
C SER A 87 4.56 -3.66 40.86
N LYS A 88 4.55 -2.49 41.51
CA LYS A 88 4.91 -1.23 40.86
C LYS A 88 6.41 -1.03 40.70
N ALA A 89 7.23 -1.53 41.63
CA ALA A 89 8.69 -1.44 41.53
C ALA A 89 9.21 -2.26 40.34
N ASP A 90 8.72 -3.50 40.19
CA ASP A 90 9.11 -4.40 39.10
C ASP A 90 8.66 -3.90 37.72
N ARG A 91 7.46 -3.30 37.65
CA ARG A 91 6.93 -2.70 36.42
C ARG A 91 7.58 -1.34 36.09
N GLU A 92 8.16 -0.65 37.07
CA GLU A 92 8.93 0.57 36.85
C GLU A 92 10.36 0.26 36.38
N GLU A 93 10.97 -0.82 36.89
CA GLU A 93 12.24 -1.35 36.40
C GLU A 93 12.12 -1.86 34.95
N ALA A 94 11.03 -2.58 34.63
CA ALA A 94 10.73 -2.99 33.25
C ALA A 94 10.42 -1.81 32.32
N ARG A 95 9.93 -0.67 32.83
CA ARG A 95 9.69 0.55 32.04
C ARG A 95 10.92 1.43 31.91
N ALA A 96 11.82 1.41 32.89
CA ALA A 96 13.11 2.09 32.84
C ALA A 96 14.05 1.43 31.81
N ALA A 97 13.95 0.12 31.62
CA ALA A 97 14.64 -0.59 30.53
C ALA A 97 14.14 -0.21 29.13
N VAL A 98 12.87 0.20 28.99
CA VAL A 98 12.24 0.56 27.69
C VAL A 98 12.32 2.06 27.37
N ARG A 99 12.59 2.93 28.36
CA ARG A 99 12.69 4.38 28.18
C ARG A 99 14.06 4.95 28.57
N GLY A 100 15.13 4.22 28.27
CA GLY A 100 16.53 4.66 28.38
C GLY A 100 16.88 5.76 27.37
N GLY A 101 16.21 6.92 27.46
CA GLY A 101 16.55 8.14 26.77
C GLY A 101 17.00 9.20 27.77
N LYS A 102 18.30 9.48 27.75
CA LYS A 102 18.96 10.71 28.25
C LYS A 102 19.34 10.72 29.74
N GLY A 103 20.53 10.19 30.03
CA GLY A 103 21.20 10.49 31.30
C GLY A 103 22.27 9.48 31.70
N GLY A 104 23.35 9.35 30.93
CA GLY A 104 24.46 8.50 31.38
C GLY A 104 25.55 8.35 30.34
N LYS A 105 26.61 9.14 30.45
CA LYS A 105 27.90 8.85 29.82
C LYS A 105 28.41 7.50 30.36
N ARG A 106 28.11 6.41 29.67
CA ARG A 106 28.83 5.14 29.81
C ARG A 106 29.31 4.70 28.45
N LYS A 107 30.63 4.74 28.34
CA LYS A 107 31.47 4.30 27.24
C LYS A 107 31.27 2.79 27.07
N GLY A 108 30.26 2.40 26.28
CA GLY A 108 29.98 1.02 25.89
C GLY A 108 30.43 0.79 24.46
N SER A 109 31.74 0.73 24.26
CA SER A 109 32.33 0.19 23.03
C SER A 109 32.25 -1.34 23.11
N SER A 110 31.14 -1.93 22.69
CA SER A 110 31.10 -3.32 22.20
C SER A 110 29.74 -3.63 21.58
N LEU A 111 29.78 -4.06 20.32
CA LEU A 111 28.72 -4.79 19.63
C LEU A 111 27.41 -4.03 19.33
N GLN A 112 27.51 -2.96 18.54
CA GLN A 112 26.48 -2.69 17.51
C GLN A 112 27.04 -3.08 16.14
N GLN A 113 27.35 -4.37 15.96
CA GLN A 113 27.32 -4.93 14.60
C GLN A 113 25.85 -5.12 14.24
N GLY A 114 25.22 -4.06 13.75
CA GLY A 114 24.04 -4.21 12.92
C GLY A 114 24.48 -5.02 11.70
N PHE A 115 24.20 -6.32 11.69
CA PHE A 115 24.30 -7.12 10.47
C PHE A 115 23.19 -6.63 9.53
N GLN A 116 23.46 -5.50 8.89
CA GLN A 116 22.76 -5.07 7.70
C GLN A 116 23.15 -6.11 6.66
N LYS A 117 22.36 -7.19 6.56
CA LYS A 117 22.51 -8.16 5.47
C LYS A 117 22.57 -7.32 4.20
N PRO A 118 23.68 -7.32 3.44
CA PRO A 118 23.73 -6.55 2.22
C PRO A 118 22.61 -7.11 1.36
N ALA A 119 21.57 -6.29 1.15
CA ALA A 119 20.54 -6.60 0.18
C ALA A 119 21.29 -6.62 -1.15
N GLN A 120 21.75 -7.80 -1.55
CA GLN A 120 22.35 -7.98 -2.85
C GLN A 120 21.32 -7.46 -3.84
N ALA A 121 21.71 -6.43 -4.60
CA ALA A 121 20.94 -5.99 -5.75
C ALA A 121 20.68 -7.24 -6.58
N VAL A 122 19.41 -7.60 -6.72
CA VAL A 122 19.04 -8.77 -7.52
C VAL A 122 19.21 -8.33 -8.96
N ASN A 123 20.41 -8.61 -9.50
CA ASN A 123 20.75 -8.32 -10.88
C ASN A 123 19.84 -9.19 -11.76
N ARG A 124 18.78 -8.56 -12.27
CA ARG A 124 17.88 -9.15 -13.26
C ARG A 124 18.24 -8.61 -14.63
N ASP A 125 18.09 -9.48 -15.62
CA ASP A 125 18.18 -9.13 -17.03
C ASP A 125 16.87 -8.44 -17.44
N VAL A 126 16.97 -7.21 -17.94
CA VAL A 126 15.84 -6.36 -18.33
C VAL A 126 15.80 -6.28 -19.84
N VAL A 127 14.75 -6.82 -20.45
CA VAL A 127 14.56 -6.76 -21.91
C VAL A 127 13.85 -5.47 -22.28
N ILE A 128 14.52 -4.57 -23.01
CA ILE A 128 13.97 -3.27 -23.41
C ILE A 128 13.70 -3.29 -24.93
N GLY A 129 12.46 -2.96 -25.32
CA GLY A 129 12.06 -2.76 -26.72
C GLY A 129 12.43 -1.36 -27.23
N GLU A 130 11.90 -0.95 -28.38
CA GLU A 130 12.16 0.39 -28.93
C GLU A 130 11.52 1.52 -28.09
N THR A 131 10.32 1.27 -27.58
CA THR A 131 9.65 2.14 -26.60
C THR A 131 9.10 1.30 -25.45
N ILE A 132 9.09 1.87 -24.25
CA ILE A 132 8.58 1.20 -23.06
C ILE A 132 7.95 2.22 -22.12
N THR A 133 6.89 1.85 -21.41
CA THR A 133 6.38 2.71 -20.33
C THR A 133 7.23 2.55 -19.06
N VAL A 134 7.29 3.61 -18.24
CA VAL A 134 7.99 3.56 -16.95
C VAL A 134 7.45 2.44 -16.05
N GLY A 135 6.14 2.19 -16.08
CA GLY A 135 5.49 1.10 -15.36
C GLY A 135 5.93 -0.29 -15.84
N GLU A 136 6.01 -0.50 -17.15
CA GLU A 136 6.51 -1.76 -17.73
C GLU A 136 7.98 -2.00 -17.43
N LEU A 137 8.82 -0.96 -17.51
CA LEU A 137 10.23 -1.05 -17.14
C LEU A 137 10.38 -1.49 -15.68
N ALA A 138 9.62 -0.88 -14.77
CA ALA A 138 9.61 -1.23 -13.36
C ALA A 138 9.17 -2.68 -13.12
N ASN A 139 8.13 -3.14 -13.84
CA ASN A 139 7.66 -4.52 -13.77
C ASN A 139 8.73 -5.51 -14.24
N LYS A 140 9.43 -5.24 -15.35
CA LYS A 140 10.53 -6.09 -15.86
C LYS A 140 11.72 -6.16 -14.89
N MET A 141 12.01 -5.06 -14.19
CA MET A 141 13.05 -5.01 -13.16
C MET A 141 12.60 -5.66 -11.83
N ALA A 142 11.31 -5.96 -11.67
CA ALA A 142 10.68 -6.34 -10.40
C ALA A 142 10.93 -5.31 -9.29
N VAL A 143 10.91 -4.02 -9.66
CA VAL A 143 11.09 -2.89 -8.76
C VAL A 143 9.84 -2.03 -8.74
N LYS A 144 9.56 -1.36 -7.63
CA LYS A 144 8.43 -0.41 -7.55
C LYS A 144 8.67 0.76 -8.51
N GLY A 145 7.66 1.13 -9.30
CA GLY A 145 7.74 2.26 -10.24
C GLY A 145 8.17 3.58 -9.59
N SER A 146 7.86 3.79 -8.30
CA SER A 146 8.33 4.96 -7.54
C SER A 146 9.85 5.05 -7.40
N GLN A 147 10.57 3.92 -7.40
CA GLN A 147 12.04 3.93 -7.37
C GLN A 147 12.63 4.23 -8.74
N VAL A 148 12.01 3.73 -9.81
CA VAL A 148 12.41 4.02 -11.20
C VAL A 148 12.22 5.50 -11.51
N ILE A 149 11.08 6.08 -11.13
CA ILE A 149 10.81 7.52 -11.27
C ILE A 149 11.85 8.34 -10.49
N LYS A 150 12.26 7.88 -9.30
CA LYS A 150 13.31 8.55 -8.52
C LYS A 150 14.68 8.48 -9.20
N ALA A 151 15.02 7.37 -9.84
CA ALA A 151 16.25 7.23 -10.62
C ALA A 151 16.24 8.17 -11.84
N MET A 152 15.13 8.21 -12.58
CA MET A 152 14.92 9.15 -13.69
C MET A 152 15.09 10.61 -13.24
N MET A 153 14.49 11.00 -12.11
CA MET A 153 14.64 12.35 -11.56
C MET A 153 16.09 12.73 -11.25
N LYS A 154 16.94 11.79 -10.82
CA LYS A 154 18.37 12.03 -10.59
C LYS A 154 19.13 12.29 -11.89
N LEU A 155 18.72 11.63 -12.97
CA LEU A 155 19.27 11.81 -14.31
C LEU A 155 18.73 13.07 -15.02
N GLY A 156 17.82 13.82 -14.37
CA GLY A 156 17.23 15.05 -14.90
C GLY A 156 16.01 14.83 -15.80
N ALA A 157 15.59 13.58 -16.01
CA ALA A 157 14.37 13.25 -16.75
C ALA A 157 13.20 13.08 -15.79
N MET A 158 12.18 13.93 -15.87
CA MET A 158 10.94 13.73 -15.10
C MET A 158 9.95 12.95 -15.95
N ALA A 159 9.52 11.79 -15.44
CA ALA A 159 8.45 11.03 -16.06
C ALA A 159 7.44 10.51 -15.04
N THR A 160 6.23 10.25 -15.52
CA THR A 160 5.16 9.58 -14.75
C THR A 160 5.09 8.10 -15.09
N ILE A 161 4.40 7.30 -14.27
CA ILE A 161 4.39 5.84 -14.41
C ILE A 161 3.86 5.33 -15.77
N ASN A 162 2.92 6.06 -16.37
CA ASN A 162 2.30 5.67 -17.64
C ASN A 162 2.92 6.40 -18.85
N GLN A 163 3.99 7.17 -18.65
CA GLN A 163 4.66 7.82 -19.78
C GLN A 163 5.54 6.82 -20.52
N VAL A 164 5.44 6.88 -21.84
CA VAL A 164 6.29 6.14 -22.77
C VAL A 164 7.63 6.87 -22.86
N ILE A 165 8.71 6.11 -22.72
CA ILE A 165 10.09 6.57 -22.86
C ILE A 165 10.80 5.80 -23.97
N ASP A 166 11.82 6.44 -24.53
CA ASP A 166 12.73 5.85 -25.51
C ASP A 166 13.64 4.79 -24.88
N GLN A 167 14.12 3.88 -25.72
CA GLN A 167 15.01 2.80 -25.34
C GLN A 167 16.31 3.28 -24.67
N GLU A 168 16.91 4.37 -25.15
CA GLU A 168 18.18 4.92 -24.64
C GLU A 168 18.02 5.42 -23.19
N THR A 169 16.95 6.18 -22.93
CA THR A 169 16.62 6.66 -21.58
C THR A 169 16.30 5.50 -20.64
N ALA A 170 15.53 4.50 -21.10
CA ALA A 170 15.21 3.32 -20.32
C ALA A 170 16.47 2.50 -19.96
N GLN A 171 17.42 2.38 -20.90
CA GLN A 171 18.71 1.72 -20.67
C GLN A 171 19.50 2.44 -19.58
N LEU A 172 19.66 3.76 -19.68
CA LEU A 172 20.43 4.56 -18.72
C LEU A 172 19.89 4.40 -17.28
N VAL A 173 18.56 4.38 -17.14
CA VAL A 173 17.89 4.21 -15.85
C VAL A 173 18.12 2.80 -15.29
N ALA A 174 18.06 1.78 -16.13
CA ALA A 174 18.28 0.40 -15.72
C ALA A 174 19.75 0.15 -15.30
N GLU A 175 20.71 0.75 -16.00
CA GLU A 175 22.14 0.68 -15.68
C GLU A 175 22.47 1.38 -14.35
N GLU A 176 21.89 2.56 -14.09
CA GLU A 176 22.04 3.28 -12.81
C GLU A 176 21.53 2.45 -11.62
N MET A 177 20.53 1.60 -11.85
CA MET A 177 19.98 0.69 -10.85
C MET A 177 20.73 -0.65 -10.75
N GLY A 178 21.78 -0.85 -11.55
CA GLY A 178 22.63 -2.04 -11.54
C GLY A 178 22.03 -3.26 -12.25
N HIS A 179 21.03 -3.07 -13.10
CA HIS A 179 20.42 -4.15 -13.87
C HIS A 179 21.14 -4.34 -15.22
N LYS A 180 21.19 -5.58 -15.71
CA LYS A 180 21.76 -5.89 -17.02
C LYS A 180 20.70 -5.67 -18.09
N VAL A 181 21.00 -4.85 -19.09
CA VAL A 181 20.05 -4.50 -20.15
C VAL A 181 20.26 -5.42 -21.37
N ILE A 182 19.16 -5.95 -21.91
CA ILE A 182 19.12 -6.67 -23.18
C ILE A 182 18.22 -5.88 -24.12
N LEU A 183 18.82 -5.25 -25.13
CA LEU A 183 18.08 -4.52 -26.15
C LEU A 183 17.49 -5.53 -27.14
N ARG A 184 16.18 -5.47 -27.38
CA ARG A 184 15.51 -6.31 -28.37
C ARG A 184 14.86 -5.40 -29.41
N ARG A 185 15.28 -5.52 -30.67
CA ARG A 185 14.58 -4.92 -31.80
C ARG A 185 13.56 -5.92 -32.32
N GLU A 186 12.29 -5.53 -32.40
CA GLU A 186 11.23 -6.43 -32.88
C GLU A 186 11.44 -6.81 -34.36
N ASN A 187 12.03 -5.91 -35.15
CA ASN A 187 12.38 -6.15 -36.55
C ASN A 187 13.47 -7.21 -36.76
N GLU A 188 14.35 -7.47 -35.79
CA GLU A 188 15.41 -8.48 -35.95
C GLU A 188 14.82 -9.89 -36.10
N LEU A 189 13.68 -10.17 -35.47
CA LEU A 189 13.01 -11.45 -35.61
C LEU A 189 12.37 -11.61 -36.99
N GLU A 190 11.70 -10.56 -37.48
CA GLU A 190 11.06 -10.57 -38.80
C GLU A 190 12.09 -10.60 -39.93
N GLU A 191 13.19 -9.86 -39.81
CA GLU A 191 14.30 -9.85 -40.77
C GLU A 191 15.06 -11.18 -40.79
N ALA A 192 15.27 -11.82 -39.64
CA ALA A 192 15.86 -13.16 -39.58
C ALA A 192 14.97 -14.21 -40.27
N VAL A 193 13.65 -14.11 -40.10
CA VAL A 193 12.70 -15.05 -40.73
C VAL A 193 12.53 -14.76 -42.24
N MET A 194 12.61 -13.51 -42.67
CA MET A 194 12.59 -13.15 -44.09
C MET A 194 13.88 -13.54 -44.82
N SER A 195 15.05 -13.30 -44.22
CA SER A 195 16.33 -13.70 -44.82
C SER A 195 16.47 -15.21 -44.98
N ASP A 196 15.99 -16.01 -44.02
CA ASP A 196 15.96 -17.47 -44.14
C ASP A 196 15.02 -17.94 -45.28
N ARG A 197 13.94 -17.20 -45.58
CA ARG A 197 13.04 -17.47 -46.71
C ARG A 197 13.63 -17.06 -48.06
N ASP A 198 14.35 -15.93 -48.14
CA ASP A 198 14.93 -15.43 -49.39
C ASP A 198 16.14 -16.25 -49.87
N THR A 199 16.85 -16.93 -48.96
CA THR A 199 17.96 -17.84 -49.34
C THR A 199 17.50 -19.10 -50.09
N GLY A 200 16.19 -19.39 -50.12
CA GLY A 200 15.61 -20.51 -50.86
C GLY A 200 15.09 -20.17 -52.28
N ALA A 201 15.02 -18.89 -52.67
CA ALA A 201 14.38 -18.48 -53.93
C ALA A 201 15.35 -18.12 -55.07
N ALA A 202 16.67 -18.14 -54.83
CA ALA A 202 17.70 -17.78 -55.82
C ALA A 202 18.45 -18.99 -56.41
N ALA A 203 17.98 -20.21 -56.16
CA ALA A 203 18.58 -21.45 -56.66
C ALA A 203 17.53 -22.32 -57.37
N GLU A 204 16.92 -21.81 -58.44
CA GLU A 204 16.33 -22.65 -59.50
C GLU A 204 16.43 -21.94 -60.86
#